data_AF-A0AAW9BBA8-F1
#
_entry.id   AF-A0AAW9BBA8-F1
#
_cell.length_a   1.000
_cell.length_b   1.000
_cell.length_c   1.000
_cell.angle_alpha   90.00
_cell.angle_beta   90.00
_cell.angle_gamma   90.00
#
_symmetry.space_group_name_H-M   'P 1'
#
loop_
_entity.id
_entity.type
_entity.pdbx_description
1 polymer ?
#
loop_
_entity_poly.entity_id
_entity_poly.type
_entity_poly.pdbx_seq_one_letter_code
_entity_poly.pdbx_strand_id
1 'polypeptide(L)'
;EVDEHEFFYSQETGGTIVSSALKLMDEIVRERYPVGQWNIYAAQASDGDNWADDSPRCRDLLVNKLLPNCQYYSYIEITRRSHQTLWHEYEKLTDEFPNFAMKNIRSVEDIFPVFRELFQKETA
;
A
#
# COMPACT_ATOMS: atom_id res chain seq x y z
N GLU A 1 -11.51 7.79 -6.64
CA GLU A 1 -10.88 8.69 -5.64
C GLU A 1 -12.03 9.33 -4.88
N VAL A 2 -11.78 9.80 -3.66
CA VAL A 2 -12.85 10.32 -2.78
C VAL A 2 -12.40 11.65 -2.19
N ASP A 3 -13.36 12.49 -1.81
CA ASP A 3 -13.07 13.71 -1.07
C ASP A 3 -12.88 13.44 0.43
N GLU A 4 -12.54 14.48 1.20
CA GLU A 4 -12.32 14.37 2.65
C GLU A 4 -13.56 13.90 3.40
N HIS A 5 -14.75 14.37 3.02
CA HIS A 5 -15.98 14.00 3.69
C HIS A 5 -16.29 12.52 3.44
N GLU A 6 -16.23 12.08 2.19
CA GLU A 6 -16.40 10.67 1.84
C GLU A 6 -15.35 9.80 2.52
N PHE A 7 -14.09 10.25 2.59
CA PHE A 7 -13.00 9.51 3.26
C PHE A 7 -13.28 9.26 4.75
N PHE A 8 -13.81 10.24 5.49
CA PHE A 8 -14.05 10.11 6.93
C PHE A 8 -15.44 9.57 7.30
N TYR A 9 -16.44 9.75 6.45
CA TYR A 9 -17.84 9.51 6.82
C TYR A 9 -18.54 8.45 5.96
N SER A 10 -17.97 8.01 4.83
CA SER A 10 -18.58 6.93 4.05
C SER A 10 -18.53 5.60 4.80
N GLN A 11 -19.64 4.87 4.80
CA GLN A 11 -19.75 3.53 5.36
C GLN A 11 -20.04 2.55 4.23
N GLU A 12 -18.99 2.07 3.58
CA GLU A 12 -19.12 0.97 2.63
C GLU A 12 -19.20 -0.36 3.39
N THR A 13 -20.24 -1.14 3.10
CA THR A 13 -20.42 -2.49 3.66
C THR A 13 -20.21 -3.54 2.57
N GLY A 14 -19.27 -4.47 2.79
CA GLY A 14 -18.89 -5.49 1.82
C GLY A 14 -17.47 -5.99 2.05
N GLY A 15 -17.05 -7.02 1.31
CA GLY A 15 -15.64 -7.45 1.32
C GLY A 15 -14.78 -6.53 0.45
N THR A 16 -13.52 -6.31 0.85
CA THR A 16 -12.61 -5.35 0.19
C THR A 16 -11.96 -5.95 -1.06
N ILE A 17 -11.98 -5.22 -2.18
CA ILE A 17 -11.23 -5.56 -3.41
C ILE A 17 -10.10 -4.53 -3.59
N VAL A 18 -8.93 -4.83 -3.04
CA VAL A 18 -7.78 -3.90 -3.02
C VAL A 18 -7.26 -3.58 -4.43
N SER A 19 -7.35 -4.50 -5.38
CA SER A 19 -6.84 -4.27 -6.74
C SER A 19 -7.57 -3.13 -7.46
N SER A 20 -8.80 -2.81 -7.06
CA SER A 20 -9.55 -1.67 -7.61
C SER A 20 -8.86 -0.34 -7.29
N ALA A 21 -8.41 -0.16 -6.05
CA ALA A 21 -7.69 1.03 -5.62
C ALA A 21 -6.31 1.13 -6.29
N LEU A 22 -5.59 0.01 -6.42
CA LEU A 22 -4.27 -0.02 -7.07
C LEU A 22 -4.34 0.31 -8.56
N LYS A 23 -5.36 -0.17 -9.28
CA LYS A 23 -5.59 0.22 -10.68
C LYS A 23 -5.87 1.70 -10.80
N LEU A 24 -6.74 2.22 -9.94
CA LEU A 24 -7.05 3.65 -9.95
C LEU A 24 -5.79 4.49 -9.66
N MET A 25 -4.93 4.03 -8.75
CA MET A 25 -3.64 4.66 -8.51
C MET A 25 -2.77 4.67 -9.78
N ASP A 26 -2.65 3.55 -10.50
CA ASP A 26 -1.90 3.48 -11.77
C ASP A 26 -2.46 4.46 -12.83
N GLU A 27 -3.79 4.50 -12.98
CA GLU A 27 -4.47 5.43 -13.88
C GLU A 27 -4.14 6.89 -13.53
N ILE A 28 -4.29 7.25 -12.25
CA ILE A 28 -3.99 8.60 -11.73
C ILE A 28 -2.53 8.99 -11.98
N VAL A 29 -1.58 8.09 -11.66
CA VAL A 29 -0.14 8.36 -11.85
C VAL A 29 0.14 8.60 -13.32
N ARG A 30 -0.37 7.75 -14.22
CA ARG A 30 -0.14 7.87 -15.66
C ARG A 30 -0.75 9.12 -16.27
N GLU A 31 -1.93 9.53 -15.82
CA GLU A 31 -2.66 10.66 -16.40
C GLU A 31 -2.23 12.01 -15.85
N ARG A 32 -1.95 12.09 -14.54
CA ARG A 32 -1.74 13.36 -13.84
C ARG A 32 -0.30 13.59 -13.39
N TYR A 33 0.49 12.52 -13.20
CA TYR A 33 1.82 12.59 -12.58
C TYR A 33 2.87 11.81 -13.37
N PRO A 34 3.24 12.25 -14.59
CA PRO A 34 4.24 11.56 -15.40
C PRO A 34 5.57 11.44 -14.66
N VAL A 35 6.10 10.21 -14.55
CA VAL A 35 7.28 9.84 -13.74
C VAL A 35 8.58 10.58 -14.10
N GLY A 36 8.67 11.16 -15.30
CA GLY A 36 9.80 12.00 -15.69
C GLY A 36 9.79 13.40 -15.08
N GLN A 37 8.70 13.79 -14.41
CA GLN A 37 8.49 15.12 -13.84
C GLN A 37 8.17 15.09 -12.34
N TRP A 38 7.74 13.94 -11.82
CA TRP A 38 7.29 13.79 -10.44
C TRP A 38 7.97 12.60 -9.76
N ASN A 39 8.28 12.78 -8.48
CA ASN A 39 8.58 11.66 -7.59
C ASN A 39 7.28 11.17 -6.96
N ILE A 40 7.00 9.88 -7.11
CA ILE A 40 5.78 9.23 -6.63
C ILE A 40 6.11 8.43 -5.39
N TYR A 41 5.36 8.71 -4.32
CA TYR A 41 5.43 8.02 -3.04
C TYR A 41 4.05 7.51 -2.68
N ALA A 42 3.96 6.25 -2.28
CA ALA A 42 2.70 5.60 -1.97
C ALA A 42 2.69 5.07 -0.54
N ALA A 43 1.56 5.24 0.14
CA ALA A 43 1.31 4.67 1.45
C ALA A 43 -0.06 3.98 1.46
N GLN A 44 -0.06 2.65 1.54
CA GLN A 44 -1.27 1.85 1.68
C GLN A 44 -1.42 1.43 3.13
N ALA A 45 -2.55 1.76 3.75
CA ALA A 45 -2.92 1.25 5.07
C ALA A 45 -4.20 0.41 4.94
N SER A 46 -4.18 -0.83 5.46
CA SER A 46 -5.36 -1.70 5.54
C SER A 46 -5.25 -2.67 6.70
N ASP A 47 -6.34 -3.33 7.10
CA ASP A 47 -6.31 -4.43 8.08
C ASP A 47 -5.87 -5.78 7.49
N GLY A 48 -5.50 -5.77 6.19
CA GLY A 48 -5.05 -6.93 5.42
C GLY A 48 -6.18 -7.75 4.79
N ASP A 49 -7.44 -7.48 5.14
CA ASP A 49 -8.57 -8.23 4.59
C ASP A 49 -8.76 -7.89 3.10
N ASN A 50 -8.81 -8.92 2.28
CA ASN A 50 -8.97 -8.82 0.84
C ASN A 50 -9.57 -10.11 0.32
N TRP A 51 -10.33 -10.03 -0.76
CA TRP A 51 -10.78 -11.23 -1.46
C TRP A 51 -9.56 -12.08 -1.88
N ALA A 52 -9.57 -13.38 -1.54
CA ALA A 52 -8.42 -14.26 -1.76
C ALA A 52 -7.99 -14.30 -3.23
N ASP A 53 -8.95 -14.33 -4.15
CA ASP A 53 -8.71 -14.32 -5.60
C ASP A 53 -8.21 -12.96 -6.12
N ASP A 54 -8.33 -11.89 -5.33
CA ASP A 54 -7.85 -10.54 -5.68
C ASP A 54 -6.41 -10.29 -5.23
N SER A 55 -5.92 -10.99 -4.22
CA SER A 55 -4.59 -10.75 -3.64
C SER A 55 -3.44 -11.00 -4.64
N PRO A 56 -3.44 -12.08 -5.45
CA PRO A 56 -2.45 -12.26 -6.52
C PRO A 56 -2.47 -11.11 -7.53
N ARG A 57 -3.66 -10.58 -7.84
CA ARG A 57 -3.81 -9.45 -8.76
C ARG A 57 -3.21 -8.17 -8.20
N CYS A 58 -3.32 -7.94 -6.89
CA CYS A 58 -2.69 -6.80 -6.22
C CYS A 58 -1.17 -6.85 -6.38
N ARG A 59 -0.57 -8.02 -6.13
CA ARG A 59 0.86 -8.25 -6.34
C ARG A 59 1.27 -7.96 -7.79
N ASP A 60 0.53 -8.49 -8.76
CA ASP A 60 0.84 -8.27 -10.18
C ASP A 60 0.75 -6.79 -10.59
N LEU A 61 -0.20 -6.02 -10.03
CA LEU A 61 -0.29 -4.58 -10.24
C LEU A 61 0.90 -3.84 -9.61
N LEU A 62 1.30 -4.21 -8.39
CA LEU A 62 2.48 -3.63 -7.77
C LEU A 62 3.73 -3.86 -8.61
N VAL A 63 4.02 -5.11 -8.96
CA VAL A 63 5.22 -5.51 -9.71
C VAL A 63 5.27 -4.85 -11.09
N ASN A 64 4.17 -4.90 -11.84
CA ASN A 64 4.19 -4.54 -13.26
C ASN A 64 3.84 -3.07 -13.54
N LYS A 65 3.25 -2.35 -12.56
CA LYS A 65 2.71 -1.01 -12.78
C LYS A 65 3.18 0.00 -11.75
N LEU A 66 3.07 -0.29 -10.47
CA LEU A 66 3.27 0.73 -9.44
C LEU A 66 4.73 0.82 -8.97
N LEU A 67 5.35 -0.28 -8.55
CA LEU A 67 6.70 -0.28 -7.99
C LEU A 67 7.77 0.25 -8.97
N PRO A 68 7.75 -0.05 -10.27
CA PRO A 68 8.70 0.54 -11.22
C PRO A 68 8.55 2.06 -11.39
N ASN A 69 7.38 2.61 -11.04
CA ASN A 69 7.02 4.01 -11.22
C ASN A 69 6.99 4.80 -9.90
N CYS A 70 7.25 4.15 -8.77
CA CYS A 70 7.31 4.78 -7.45
C CYS A 70 8.75 4.82 -6.94
N GLN A 71 9.15 5.94 -6.33
CA GLN A 71 10.42 6.04 -5.62
C GLN A 71 10.36 5.29 -4.28
N TYR A 72 9.16 5.19 -3.69
CA TYR A 72 8.94 4.44 -2.47
C TYR A 72 7.46 4.05 -2.32
N TYR A 73 7.22 2.82 -1.88
CA TYR A 73 5.89 2.31 -1.59
C TYR A 73 5.89 1.63 -0.22
N SER A 74 5.10 2.13 0.73
CA SER A 74 4.93 1.52 2.04
C SER A 74 3.55 0.88 2.17
N TYR A 75 3.50 -0.40 2.52
CA TYR A 75 2.29 -1.07 2.99
C TYR A 75 2.31 -1.20 4.51
N ILE A 76 1.23 -0.76 5.16
CA ILE A 76 1.04 -0.82 6.60
C ILE A 76 -0.20 -1.65 6.89
N GLU A 77 -0.01 -2.83 7.46
CA GLU A 77 -1.11 -3.67 7.93
C GLU A 77 -1.49 -3.28 9.36
N ILE A 78 -2.70 -2.81 9.59
CA ILE A 78 -3.23 -2.40 10.89
C ILE A 78 -4.11 -3.53 11.43
N THR A 79 -3.49 -4.50 12.08
CA THR A 79 -4.21 -5.65 12.63
C THR A 79 -3.51 -6.20 13.86
N ARG A 80 -4.33 -6.70 14.80
CA ARG A 80 -3.88 -7.49 15.96
C ARG A 80 -3.96 -8.99 15.70
N ARG A 81 -4.59 -9.40 14.60
CA ARG A 81 -4.79 -10.80 14.22
C ARG A 81 -3.52 -11.32 13.55
N SER A 82 -3.53 -12.61 13.21
CA SER A 82 -2.55 -13.14 12.26
C SER A 82 -2.60 -12.35 10.95
N HIS A 83 -1.46 -12.24 10.28
CA HIS A 83 -1.35 -11.64 8.95
C HIS A 83 -2.36 -12.25 7.98
N GLN A 84 -2.95 -11.40 7.15
CA GLN A 84 -3.97 -11.82 6.19
C GLN A 84 -3.34 -12.19 4.83
N THR A 85 -4.19 -12.62 3.89
CA THR A 85 -3.77 -13.06 2.54
C THR A 85 -2.94 -12.00 1.81
N LEU A 86 -3.31 -10.72 1.95
CA LEU A 86 -2.60 -9.62 1.30
C LEU A 86 -1.16 -9.46 1.81
N TRP A 87 -0.94 -9.59 3.13
CA TRP A 87 0.40 -9.57 3.71
C TRP A 87 1.29 -10.63 3.08
N HIS A 88 0.82 -11.88 3.04
CA HIS A 88 1.62 -12.98 2.51
C HIS A 88 1.93 -12.86 1.01
N GLU A 89 1.04 -12.24 0.23
CA GLU A 89 1.33 -11.96 -1.18
C GLU A 89 2.35 -10.83 -1.35
N TYR A 90 2.30 -9.81 -0.50
CA TYR A 90 3.21 -8.68 -0.56
C TYR A 90 4.58 -8.98 0.05
N GLU A 91 4.66 -9.87 1.04
CA GLU A 91 5.93 -10.29 1.66
C GLU A 91 6.88 -10.90 0.63
N LYS A 92 6.35 -11.51 -0.43
CA LYS A 92 7.14 -12.02 -1.56
C LYS A 92 7.88 -10.91 -2.32
N LEU A 93 7.46 -9.65 -2.18
CA LEU A 93 8.03 -8.51 -2.90
C LEU A 93 9.17 -7.84 -2.16
N THR A 94 9.32 -8.03 -0.85
CA THR A 94 10.29 -7.27 -0.03
C THR A 94 11.73 -7.55 -0.43
N ASP A 95 12.02 -8.77 -0.88
CA ASP A 95 13.37 -9.16 -1.32
C ASP A 95 13.63 -8.78 -2.79
N GLU A 96 12.57 -8.54 -3.57
CA GLU A 96 12.66 -8.24 -5.00
C GLU A 96 12.72 -6.72 -5.27
N PHE A 97 12.09 -5.90 -4.43
CA PHE A 97 11.92 -4.47 -4.64
C PHE A 97 12.47 -3.66 -3.46
N PRO A 98 13.65 -3.01 -3.60
CA PRO A 98 14.26 -2.24 -2.52
C PRO A 98 13.46 -0.98 -2.17
N ASN A 99 12.60 -0.51 -3.07
CA ASN A 99 11.71 0.63 -2.86
C ASN A 99 10.34 0.24 -2.27
N PHE A 100 10.18 -1.00 -1.80
CA PHE A 100 8.97 -1.49 -1.16
C PHE A 100 9.23 -1.81 0.31
N ALA A 101 8.37 -1.33 1.20
CA ALA A 101 8.46 -1.59 2.63
C ALA A 101 7.13 -2.05 3.20
N MET A 102 7.18 -3.00 4.14
CA MET A 102 6.00 -3.50 4.84
C MET A 102 6.16 -3.35 6.35
N LYS A 103 5.11 -2.89 7.02
CA LYS A 103 5.05 -2.79 8.48
C LYS A 103 3.70 -3.21 9.01
N ASN A 104 3.67 -3.68 10.26
CA ASN A 104 2.45 -4.01 10.97
C ASN A 104 2.30 -3.10 12.19
N ILE A 105 1.11 -2.53 12.37
CA ILE A 105 0.71 -1.76 13.54
C ILE A 105 -0.34 -2.57 14.30
N ARG A 106 -0.06 -2.92 15.55
CA ARG A 106 -0.97 -3.70 16.41
C ARG A 106 -1.69 -2.80 17.40
N SER A 107 -1.03 -1.73 17.84
CA SER A 107 -1.61 -0.75 18.75
C SER A 107 -1.21 0.69 18.40
N VAL A 108 -1.83 1.65 19.08
CA VAL A 108 -1.62 3.09 18.82
C VAL A 108 -0.17 3.48 19.14
N GLU A 109 0.44 2.81 20.10
CA GLU A 109 1.84 3.02 20.52
C GLU A 109 2.84 2.64 19.41
N ASP A 110 2.46 1.76 18.48
CA ASP A 110 3.30 1.34 17.36
C ASP A 110 3.37 2.39 16.24
N ILE A 111 2.41 3.34 16.18
CA ILE A 111 2.29 4.31 15.09
C ILE A 111 3.60 5.10 14.92
N PHE A 112 4.01 5.86 15.94
CA PHE A 112 5.20 6.70 15.82
C PHE A 112 6.49 5.90 15.54
N PRO A 113 6.78 4.79 16.23
CA PRO A 113 7.92 3.93 15.90
C PRO A 113 7.93 3.44 14.45
N VAL A 114 6.79 2.95 13.95
CA VAL A 114 6.67 2.43 12.57
C VAL A 114 6.92 3.53 11.54
N PHE A 115 6.28 4.70 11.71
CA PHE A 115 6.52 5.83 10.81
C PHE A 115 7.98 6.30 10.86
N ARG A 116 8.59 6.35 12.05
CA ARG A 116 10.01 6.71 12.16
C ARG A 116 10.92 5.74 11.42
N GLU A 117 10.62 4.45 11.45
CA GLU A 117 11.42 3.44 10.76
C GLU A 117 11.24 3.53 9.23
N LEU A 118 10.01 3.72 8.75
CA LEU A 118 9.72 3.87 7.31
C LEU A 118 10.38 5.11 6.70
N PHE A 119 10.48 6.20 7.46
CA PHE A 119 10.99 7.49 6.97
C PHE A 119 12.36 7.86 7.55
N GLN A 120 13.07 6.92 8.17
CA GLN A 120 14.42 7.18 8.63
C GLN A 120 15.33 7.44 7.43
N LYS A 121 16.27 8.38 7.58
CA LYS A 121 17.33 8.53 6.59
C LYS A 121 18.17 7.26 6.59
N GLU A 122 18.26 6.60 5.44
CA GLU A 122 19.32 5.64 5.20
C GLU A 122 20.65 6.40 5.29
N THR A 123 21.52 5.93 6.18
CA THR A 123 22.86 6.51 6.31
C THR A 123 23.70 5.88 5.22
N ALA A 124 24.08 6.69 4.22
CA ALA A 124 24.95 6.28 3.12
C ALA A 124 26.34 5.87 3.59
#